data_AF-A0A382HFK4-F1
#
_entry.id   AF-A0A382HFK4-F1
#
_cell.length_a   1.000
_cell.length_b   1.000
_cell.length_c   1.000
_cell.angle_alpha   90.00
_cell.angle_beta   90.00
_cell.angle_gamma   90.00
#
_symmetry.space_group_name_H-M   'P 1'
#
loop_
_entity.id
_entity.type
_entity.pdbx_description
1 polymer ?
#
loop_
_entity_poly.entity_id
_entity_poly.type
_entity_poly.pdbx_seq_one_letter_code
_entity_poly.pdbx_strand_id
1 'polypeptide(L)'
;MDKNTVLAFLVIALILMGMPYYYEMIGLAPPPPQKEDQEAGFEPVKVPSRSSSFPAPANTPVQRGGFAKRFDEDGVVKSLSEEKIVYVETPLYVAGVSSRGGGSLVSFILKNYPLNDSSLVDLVVKEINQGNLLIKFKDFSGESVTLDNVWELSGRHVHKDTISISSEARSLDFFSTINGQIINKTFTFNPKGYTIGLEMDLQSIGSMMVSQERFTLIWRGGIPSTEPNKSDEASFYAANLSQGREITKHNGKDGNVVSSTGRTDWAAVRSKYFTAAIIPTSRSNYGEVSARTGSPSMSNGNEKAPFYDMAVGFSSAGPASAIVFLGPLQFNDIKSLDVGLENSMSFGIAPIRGIGRGVLFLLKVFHGVIPNYGVVLIIFSV
;
A
#
# COMPACT_ATOMS: atom_id res chain seq x y z
N MET A 1 53.75 -13.65 9.65
CA MET A 1 52.37 -13.16 9.41
C MET A 1 52.27 -11.82 10.08
N ASP A 2 52.01 -10.78 9.31
CA ASP A 2 52.28 -9.42 9.77
C ASP A 2 51.12 -8.87 10.60
N LYS A 3 51.41 -7.89 11.46
CA LYS A 3 50.40 -7.33 12.38
C LYS A 3 49.14 -6.85 11.63
N ASN A 4 49.32 -6.29 10.44
CA ASN A 4 48.23 -5.82 9.59
C ASN A 4 47.40 -7.00 9.03
N THR A 5 48.03 -8.13 8.70
CA THR A 5 47.35 -9.37 8.28
C THR A 5 46.55 -9.98 9.43
N VAL A 6 47.12 -10.01 10.63
CA VAL A 6 46.44 -10.50 11.84
C VAL A 6 45.22 -9.63 12.16
N LEU A 7 45.39 -8.30 12.10
CA LEU A 7 44.31 -7.34 12.29
C LEU A 7 43.20 -7.49 11.23
N ALA A 8 43.56 -7.67 9.96
CA ALA A 8 42.60 -7.88 8.88
C ALA A 8 41.77 -9.16 9.11
N PHE A 9 42.40 -10.29 9.47
CA PHE A 9 41.65 -11.51 9.81
C PHE A 9 40.75 -11.34 11.04
N LEU A 10 41.20 -10.60 12.06
CA LEU A 10 40.39 -10.31 13.25
C LEU A 10 39.17 -9.43 12.92
N VAL A 11 39.33 -8.41 12.06
CA VAL A 11 38.23 -7.56 11.57
C VAL A 11 37.27 -8.37 10.69
N ILE A 12 37.77 -9.22 9.79
CA ILE A 12 36.93 -10.11 8.97
C ILE A 12 36.15 -11.09 9.85
N ALA A 13 36.77 -11.66 10.89
CA ALA A 13 36.10 -12.55 11.84
C ALA A 13 34.99 -11.82 12.62
N LEU A 14 35.24 -10.60 13.10
CA LEU A 14 34.22 -9.77 13.77
C LEU A 14 33.07 -9.38 12.83
N ILE A 15 33.36 -9.08 11.56
CA ILE A 15 32.33 -8.81 10.54
C ILE A 15 31.49 -10.07 10.31
N LEU A 16 32.12 -11.23 10.04
CA LEU A 16 31.39 -12.49 9.80
C LEU A 16 30.56 -12.95 11.01
N MET A 17 31.04 -12.69 12.24
CA MET A 17 30.32 -12.96 13.48
C MET A 17 29.18 -11.96 13.74
N GLY A 18 29.33 -10.71 13.32
CA GLY A 18 28.29 -9.67 13.43
C GLY A 18 27.22 -9.72 12.33
N MET A 19 27.55 -10.23 11.14
CA MET A 19 26.65 -10.31 9.99
C MET A 19 25.33 -11.08 10.20
N PRO A 20 25.28 -12.26 10.86
CA PRO A 20 23.99 -12.91 11.15
C PRO A 20 23.09 -12.05 12.05
N TYR A 21 23.64 -11.49 13.13
CA TYR A 21 22.90 -10.58 14.02
C TYR A 21 22.45 -9.30 13.31
N TYR A 22 23.29 -8.75 12.42
CA TYR A 22 22.94 -7.63 11.54
C TYR A 22 21.75 -7.98 10.64
N TYR A 23 21.73 -9.16 10.01
CA TYR A 23 20.63 -9.62 9.18
C TYR A 23 19.34 -9.89 9.97
N GLU A 24 19.41 -10.48 11.17
CA GLU A 24 18.25 -10.64 12.07
C GLU A 24 17.64 -9.28 12.43
N MET A 25 18.48 -8.35 12.89
CA MET A 25 18.09 -7.00 13.32
C MET A 25 17.41 -6.16 12.23
N ILE A 26 17.74 -6.39 10.95
CA ILE A 26 17.13 -5.68 9.80
C ILE A 26 16.06 -6.49 9.07
N GLY A 27 15.72 -7.69 9.54
CA GLY A 27 14.65 -8.53 8.98
C GLY A 27 15.02 -9.31 7.71
N LEU A 28 16.32 -9.51 7.46
CA LEU A 28 16.86 -10.22 6.29
C LEU A 28 17.39 -11.63 6.58
N ALA A 29 17.38 -12.07 7.85
CA ALA A 29 17.79 -13.42 8.21
C ALA A 29 16.82 -14.48 7.63
N PRO A 30 17.33 -15.57 7.03
CA PRO A 30 16.51 -16.74 6.74
C PRO A 30 15.87 -17.29 8.03
N PRO A 31 14.66 -17.87 7.98
CA PRO A 31 14.12 -18.59 9.13
C PRO A 31 15.09 -19.72 9.51
N PRO A 32 15.31 -19.98 10.82
CA PRO A 32 16.21 -21.05 11.25
C PRO A 32 15.72 -22.39 10.68
N PRO A 33 16.63 -23.26 10.21
CA PRO A 33 16.24 -24.54 9.61
C PRO A 33 15.44 -25.35 10.63
N GLN A 34 14.24 -25.78 10.23
CA GLN A 34 13.46 -26.73 11.01
C GLN A 34 14.28 -28.00 11.18
N LYS A 35 14.40 -28.48 12.43
CA LYS A 35 14.99 -29.79 12.69
C LYS A 35 14.03 -30.84 12.16
N GLU A 36 14.52 -31.70 11.26
CA GLU A 36 13.84 -32.95 10.95
C GLU A 36 13.98 -33.89 12.13
N ASP A 37 12.94 -33.96 12.97
CA ASP A 37 12.83 -34.98 14.01
C ASP A 37 12.45 -36.34 13.37
N GLN A 38 13.42 -36.98 12.72
CA GLN A 38 13.31 -38.35 12.23
C GLN A 38 13.82 -39.36 13.29
N GLU A 39 12.91 -39.90 14.11
CA GLU A 39 12.91 -41.35 14.44
C GLU A 39 11.64 -41.78 15.18
N ALA A 40 10.81 -42.60 14.51
CA ALA A 40 9.73 -43.38 15.14
C ALA A 40 9.32 -44.58 14.27
N GLY A 41 9.91 -45.75 14.58
CA GLY A 41 9.56 -47.12 14.17
C GLY A 41 8.54 -47.40 13.04
N PHE A 42 9.02 -48.12 12.01
CA PHE A 42 8.15 -48.93 11.15
C PHE A 42 7.64 -50.19 11.89
N GLU A 43 6.35 -50.51 11.75
CA GLU A 43 5.88 -51.88 11.48
C GLU A 43 4.51 -51.85 10.72
N PRO A 44 4.14 -52.89 9.94
CA PRO A 44 3.13 -52.75 8.88
C PRO A 44 1.80 -53.49 9.14
N VAL A 45 0.69 -52.96 8.60
CA VAL A 45 -0.62 -53.65 8.54
C VAL A 45 -1.18 -53.67 7.11
N LYS A 46 -1.87 -54.77 6.76
CA LYS A 46 -2.29 -55.13 5.40
C LYS A 46 -3.71 -54.66 5.03
N VAL A 47 -3.90 -54.44 3.72
CA VAL A 47 -5.16 -54.49 2.96
C VAL A 47 -5.19 -55.83 2.17
N PRO A 48 -6.30 -56.32 1.54
CA PRO A 48 -7.64 -55.72 1.38
C PRO A 48 -8.85 -56.69 1.58
N SER A 49 -10.07 -56.17 1.39
CA SER A 49 -11.22 -56.90 0.78
C SER A 49 -12.27 -55.93 0.21
N ARG A 50 -13.31 -56.42 -0.50
CA ARG A 50 -14.06 -55.68 -1.53
C ARG A 50 -15.57 -56.03 -1.55
N SER A 51 -16.39 -55.18 -2.19
CA SER A 51 -17.88 -55.26 -2.33
C SER A 51 -18.65 -54.92 -1.03
N SER A 52 -19.91 -54.44 -1.01
CA SER A 52 -21.02 -54.31 -2.00
C SER A 52 -21.97 -53.14 -1.57
N SER A 53 -23.04 -52.66 -2.26
CA SER A 53 -23.46 -52.59 -3.69
C SER A 53 -24.80 -51.80 -3.86
N PHE A 54 -25.12 -51.35 -5.08
CA PHE A 54 -26.49 -51.04 -5.60
C PHE A 54 -27.14 -49.66 -5.21
N PRO A 55 -28.24 -49.17 -5.87
CA PRO A 55 -28.10 -48.00 -6.76
C PRO A 55 -29.19 -46.89 -6.63
N ALA A 56 -29.19 -45.94 -7.57
CA ALA A 56 -30.20 -44.86 -7.71
C ALA A 56 -31.55 -45.35 -8.29
N PRO A 57 -32.59 -44.50 -8.18
CA PRO A 57 -33.30 -44.07 -9.39
C PRO A 57 -33.58 -42.55 -9.43
N ALA A 58 -34.02 -42.06 -10.59
CA ALA A 58 -34.56 -40.71 -10.78
C ALA A 58 -35.97 -40.77 -11.39
N ASN A 59 -36.84 -39.80 -11.07
CA ASN A 59 -37.90 -39.26 -11.95
C ASN A 59 -38.69 -38.11 -11.28
N THR A 60 -38.97 -37.06 -12.05
CA THR A 60 -40.01 -36.02 -11.86
C THR A 60 -41.38 -36.54 -12.39
N PRO A 61 -42.54 -35.82 -12.32
CA PRO A 61 -42.84 -34.38 -12.11
C PRO A 61 -43.76 -34.11 -10.88
N VAL A 62 -44.34 -32.94 -10.56
CA VAL A 62 -45.31 -32.06 -11.27
C VAL A 62 -45.39 -30.67 -10.59
N GLN A 63 -45.85 -29.63 -11.32
CA GLN A 63 -46.05 -28.25 -10.81
C GLN A 63 -47.31 -28.07 -9.93
N ARG A 64 -47.27 -27.12 -8.98
CA ARG A 64 -48.35 -26.11 -8.76
C ARG A 64 -47.99 -25.05 -7.72
N GLY A 65 -48.61 -23.86 -7.87
CA GLY A 65 -48.82 -22.87 -6.80
C GLY A 65 -47.61 -22.01 -6.44
N GLY A 66 -47.64 -20.74 -6.83
CA GLY A 66 -46.70 -19.73 -6.32
C GLY A 66 -47.35 -18.81 -5.29
N PHE A 67 -46.52 -18.12 -4.50
CA PHE A 67 -46.88 -16.85 -3.87
C PHE A 67 -45.71 -15.89 -4.01
N ALA A 68 -46.00 -14.63 -4.32
CA ALA A 68 -44.97 -13.62 -4.57
C ALA A 68 -44.48 -13.01 -3.25
N LYS A 69 -43.15 -13.03 -3.05
CA LYS A 69 -42.42 -12.05 -2.25
C LYS A 69 -41.08 -11.75 -2.92
N ARG A 70 -41.02 -10.70 -3.74
CA ARG A 70 -39.79 -9.93 -3.88
C ARG A 70 -39.61 -9.14 -2.57
N PHE A 71 -38.45 -9.29 -1.96
CA PHE A 71 -37.91 -8.32 -1.00
C PHE A 71 -36.51 -7.99 -1.50
N ASP A 72 -36.45 -7.08 -2.48
CA ASP A 72 -35.23 -6.40 -2.90
C ASP A 72 -35.01 -5.21 -1.95
N GLU A 73 -34.52 -5.46 -0.73
CA GLU A 73 -34.18 -4.43 0.27
C GLU A 73 -32.76 -4.64 0.85
N ASP A 74 -31.77 -4.81 -0.03
CA ASP A 74 -30.38 -4.46 0.33
C ASP A 74 -30.28 -2.92 0.41
N GLY A 75 -29.97 -2.39 1.60
CA GLY A 75 -29.85 -0.96 1.88
C GLY A 75 -28.63 -0.25 1.26
N VAL A 76 -28.17 -0.69 0.09
CA VAL A 76 -27.01 -0.16 -0.63
C VAL A 76 -27.47 0.60 -1.87
N VAL A 77 -27.21 1.91 -1.88
CA VAL A 77 -27.61 2.79 -2.99
C VAL A 77 -26.91 2.37 -4.29
N LYS A 78 -27.65 1.71 -5.19
CA LYS A 78 -27.24 1.56 -6.59
C LYS A 78 -27.23 2.93 -7.25
N SER A 79 -26.04 3.51 -7.36
CA SER A 79 -25.79 4.63 -8.27
C SER A 79 -26.20 4.21 -9.68
N LEU A 80 -27.05 5.00 -10.32
CA LEU A 80 -27.48 4.79 -11.71
C LEU A 80 -26.45 5.31 -12.74
N SER A 81 -25.32 5.83 -12.27
CA SER A 81 -24.24 6.36 -13.11
C SER A 81 -23.19 5.28 -13.43
N GLU A 82 -22.73 5.26 -14.68
CA GLU A 82 -21.62 4.40 -15.11
C GLU A 82 -20.28 4.86 -14.53
N GLU A 83 -19.35 3.92 -14.31
CA GLU A 83 -18.00 4.22 -13.81
C GLU A 83 -17.24 5.11 -14.80
N LYS A 84 -16.94 6.35 -14.41
CA LYS A 84 -16.10 7.26 -15.20
C LYS A 84 -14.66 7.16 -14.73
N ILE A 85 -13.74 6.89 -15.65
CA ILE A 85 -12.30 7.05 -15.42
C ILE A 85 -11.87 8.36 -16.08
N VAL A 86 -11.15 9.21 -15.36
CA VAL A 86 -10.56 10.46 -15.87
C VAL A 86 -9.05 10.41 -15.62
N TYR A 87 -8.26 10.73 -16.64
CA TYR A 87 -6.80 10.77 -16.52
C TYR A 87 -6.32 12.17 -16.15
N VAL A 88 -5.49 12.27 -15.12
CA VAL A 88 -4.81 13.49 -14.73
C VAL A 88 -3.34 13.36 -15.14
N GLU A 89 -2.92 14.22 -16.06
CA GLU A 89 -1.56 14.24 -16.57
C GLU A 89 -0.76 15.40 -15.96
N THR A 90 0.43 15.12 -15.45
CA THR A 90 1.39 16.12 -14.97
C THR A 90 2.74 16.00 -15.72
N PRO A 91 3.73 16.88 -15.47
CA PRO A 91 5.09 16.68 -15.95
C PRO A 91 5.78 15.42 -15.40
N LEU A 92 5.29 14.87 -14.27
CA LEU A 92 5.95 13.78 -13.54
C LEU A 92 5.22 12.44 -13.62
N TYR A 93 3.89 12.44 -13.80
CA TYR A 93 3.07 11.22 -13.80
C TYR A 93 1.81 11.34 -14.67
N VAL A 94 1.13 10.20 -14.87
CA VAL A 94 -0.25 10.12 -15.36
C VAL A 94 -1.07 9.26 -14.39
N ALA A 95 -2.08 9.84 -13.76
CA ALA A 95 -2.94 9.16 -12.79
C ALA A 95 -4.33 8.90 -13.40
N GLY A 96 -4.76 7.64 -13.46
CA GLY A 96 -6.14 7.28 -13.79
C GLY A 96 -7.00 7.32 -12.53
N VAL A 97 -8.05 8.14 -12.52
CA VAL A 97 -8.94 8.37 -11.37
C VAL A 97 -10.34 7.86 -11.71
N SER A 98 -10.86 6.89 -10.97
CA SER A 98 -12.22 6.36 -11.13
C SER A 98 -13.21 7.11 -10.23
N SER A 99 -14.42 7.38 -10.73
CA SER A 99 -15.54 7.89 -9.92
C SER A 99 -16.09 6.84 -8.93
N ARG A 100 -15.66 5.58 -9.00
CA ARG A 100 -15.88 4.59 -7.95
C ARG A 100 -15.16 5.00 -6.66
N GLY A 101 -15.86 4.91 -5.53
CA GLY A 101 -15.36 5.33 -4.23
C GLY A 101 -15.01 6.81 -4.09
N GLY A 102 -15.53 7.64 -5.00
CA GLY A 102 -15.19 9.06 -5.11
C GLY A 102 -13.70 9.30 -5.34
N GLY A 103 -13.11 8.64 -6.34
CA GLY A 103 -11.71 8.91 -6.76
C GLY A 103 -10.71 7.78 -6.55
N SER A 104 -11.11 6.50 -6.47
CA SER A 104 -10.12 5.40 -6.43
C SER A 104 -9.20 5.42 -7.64
N LEU A 105 -7.89 5.29 -7.43
CA LEU A 105 -6.93 5.26 -8.54
C LEU A 105 -6.99 3.93 -9.29
N VAL A 106 -6.83 3.96 -10.60
CA VAL A 106 -6.74 2.77 -11.47
C VAL A 106 -5.40 2.64 -12.20
N SER A 107 -4.62 3.73 -12.23
CA SER A 107 -3.21 3.76 -12.66
C SER A 107 -2.50 4.97 -12.06
N PHE A 108 -1.18 4.89 -11.88
CA PHE A 108 -0.30 5.99 -11.47
C PHE A 108 1.10 5.80 -12.09
N ILE A 109 1.19 6.12 -13.38
CA ILE A 109 2.37 5.89 -14.23
C ILE A 109 3.39 7.02 -14.03
N LEU A 110 4.63 6.71 -13.67
CA LEU A 110 5.70 7.68 -13.45
C LEU A 110 6.50 7.94 -14.74
N LYS A 111 6.49 9.18 -15.25
CA LYS A 111 7.09 9.53 -16.55
C LYS A 111 8.61 9.41 -16.64
N ASN A 112 9.30 9.46 -15.50
CA ASN A 112 10.76 9.52 -15.42
C ASN A 112 11.42 8.19 -14.97
N TYR A 113 10.65 7.10 -14.87
CA TYR A 113 11.11 5.83 -14.30
C TYR A 113 10.77 4.67 -15.24
N PRO A 114 11.65 4.33 -16.20
CA PRO A 114 11.50 3.14 -17.02
C PRO A 114 11.85 1.86 -16.23
N LEU A 115 11.12 0.79 -16.52
CA LEU A 115 11.43 -0.59 -16.16
C LEU A 115 12.45 -1.18 -17.16
N ASN A 116 12.98 -2.38 -16.86
CA ASN A 116 13.99 -3.06 -17.68
C ASN A 116 13.53 -3.41 -19.11
N ASP A 117 12.22 -3.42 -19.38
CA ASP A 117 11.63 -3.63 -20.71
C ASP A 117 11.30 -2.31 -21.44
N SER A 118 11.72 -1.17 -20.88
CA SER A 118 11.41 0.20 -21.33
C SER A 118 9.95 0.63 -21.19
N SER A 119 9.06 -0.17 -20.57
CA SER A 119 7.77 0.34 -20.08
C SER A 119 7.99 1.28 -18.90
N LEU A 120 7.00 2.10 -18.53
CA LEU A 120 7.10 3.01 -17.38
C LEU A 120 6.57 2.34 -16.11
N VAL A 121 7.19 2.65 -14.96
CA VAL A 121 6.72 2.23 -13.63
C VAL A 121 5.29 2.74 -13.40
N ASP A 122 4.36 1.83 -13.17
CA ASP A 122 3.04 2.15 -12.61
C ASP A 122 3.03 1.76 -11.11
N LEU A 123 2.60 2.69 -10.26
CA LEU A 123 2.46 2.46 -8.81
C LEU A 123 1.07 1.95 -8.40
N VAL A 124 0.12 1.85 -9.32
CA VAL A 124 -1.26 1.39 -9.08
C VAL A 124 -1.70 0.46 -10.21
N VAL A 125 -1.85 -0.84 -9.94
CA VAL A 125 -2.45 -1.77 -10.92
C VAL A 125 -3.80 -2.29 -10.44
N LYS A 126 -4.74 -2.42 -11.38
CA LYS A 126 -6.14 -2.81 -11.11
C LYS A 126 -6.25 -4.23 -10.54
N GLU A 127 -5.20 -5.03 -10.62
CA GLU A 127 -5.15 -6.41 -10.17
C GLU A 127 -4.91 -6.52 -8.66
N ILE A 128 -4.33 -5.49 -8.02
CA ILE A 128 -3.96 -5.51 -6.59
C ILE A 128 -4.55 -4.33 -5.82
N ASN A 129 -4.60 -3.14 -6.42
CA ASN A 129 -4.99 -1.91 -5.75
C ASN A 129 -6.52 -1.66 -5.78
N GLN A 130 -7.35 -2.67 -6.02
CA GLN A 130 -8.80 -2.52 -6.00
C GLN A 130 -9.27 -2.04 -4.62
N GLY A 131 -9.99 -0.92 -4.60
CA GLY A 131 -10.41 -0.29 -3.35
C GLY A 131 -9.31 0.47 -2.61
N ASN A 132 -8.31 1.00 -3.32
CA ASN A 132 -7.48 2.09 -2.79
C ASN A 132 -8.30 3.40 -2.68
N LEU A 133 -7.93 4.23 -1.71
CA LEU A 133 -8.54 5.51 -1.39
C LEU A 133 -10.06 5.46 -1.13
N LEU A 134 -10.60 4.30 -0.75
CA LEU A 134 -11.98 4.18 -0.28
C LEU A 134 -12.12 4.75 1.14
N ILE A 135 -13.34 5.16 1.47
CA ILE A 135 -13.74 5.51 2.84
C ILE A 135 -14.48 4.32 3.45
N LYS A 136 -14.11 3.96 4.68
CA LYS A 136 -14.71 2.87 5.46
C LYS A 136 -15.05 3.35 6.86
N PHE A 137 -16.14 2.88 7.45
CA PHE A 137 -16.49 3.15 8.85
C PHE A 137 -17.25 2.00 9.49
N LYS A 138 -17.56 2.15 10.79
CA LYS A 138 -18.54 1.32 11.50
C LYS A 138 -19.84 2.08 11.65
N ASP A 139 -20.96 1.44 11.39
CA ASP A 139 -22.27 2.01 11.70
C ASP A 139 -22.66 1.79 13.17
N PHE A 140 -23.85 2.26 13.57
CA PHE A 140 -24.35 2.07 14.93
C PHE A 140 -24.81 0.64 15.26
N SER A 141 -25.04 -0.24 14.27
CA SER A 141 -25.23 -1.68 14.51
C SER A 141 -23.90 -2.44 14.71
N GLY A 142 -22.78 -1.88 14.22
CA GLY A 142 -21.45 -2.47 14.27
C GLY A 142 -21.01 -3.15 12.98
N GLU A 143 -21.76 -3.02 11.90
CA GLU A 143 -21.42 -3.45 10.53
C GLU A 143 -20.30 -2.57 9.91
N SER A 144 -19.58 -3.12 8.94
CA SER A 144 -18.47 -2.46 8.24
C SER A 144 -18.93 -1.78 6.93
N VAL A 145 -19.45 -0.56 7.01
CA VAL A 145 -19.80 0.22 5.81
C VAL A 145 -18.53 0.60 5.04
N THR A 146 -18.49 0.32 3.74
CA THR A 146 -17.40 0.72 2.83
C THR A 146 -17.98 1.42 1.61
N LEU A 147 -17.57 2.66 1.36
CA LEU A 147 -18.11 3.50 0.30
C LEU A 147 -17.43 3.21 -1.04
N ASP A 148 -17.82 2.09 -1.66
CA ASP A 148 -17.29 1.56 -2.92
C ASP A 148 -18.28 1.69 -4.11
N ASN A 149 -19.32 2.51 -3.93
CA ASN A 149 -20.28 2.87 -4.98
C ASN A 149 -19.68 3.84 -6.01
N VAL A 150 -20.34 4.01 -7.16
CA VAL A 150 -20.01 5.10 -8.10
C VAL A 150 -20.55 6.42 -7.55
N TRP A 151 -19.66 7.39 -7.38
CA TRP A 151 -19.96 8.77 -6.99
C TRP A 151 -20.11 9.64 -8.23
N GLU A 152 -20.82 10.77 -8.11
CA GLU A 152 -20.85 11.77 -9.16
C GLU A 152 -19.55 12.58 -9.15
N LEU A 153 -19.07 12.96 -10.35
CA LEU A 153 -17.90 13.81 -10.54
C LEU A 153 -18.36 15.17 -11.04
N SER A 154 -17.99 16.23 -10.32
CA SER A 154 -18.30 17.61 -10.66
C SER A 154 -17.69 18.03 -12.00
N GLY A 155 -18.33 18.99 -12.68
CA GLY A 155 -17.92 19.45 -14.00
C GLY A 155 -18.50 18.61 -15.15
N ARG A 156 -17.88 18.67 -16.33
CA ARG A 156 -18.38 18.04 -17.56
C ARG A 156 -17.43 16.98 -18.13
N HIS A 157 -16.95 16.11 -17.25
CA HIS A 157 -16.01 15.04 -17.60
C HIS A 157 -16.71 13.81 -18.17
N VAL A 158 -16.13 13.25 -19.24
CA VAL A 158 -16.54 12.00 -19.88
C VAL A 158 -15.62 10.85 -19.46
N HIS A 159 -16.04 9.60 -19.70
CA HIS A 159 -15.18 8.45 -19.47
C HIS A 159 -13.99 8.48 -20.45
N LYS A 160 -12.77 8.34 -19.92
CA LYS A 160 -11.45 8.54 -20.58
C LYS A 160 -11.13 9.98 -21.00
N ASP A 161 -11.77 10.98 -20.38
CA ASP A 161 -11.30 12.36 -20.45
C ASP A 161 -9.87 12.50 -19.89
N THR A 162 -9.10 13.48 -20.37
CA THR A 162 -7.69 13.69 -19.98
C THR A 162 -7.44 15.16 -19.64
N ILE A 163 -6.94 15.39 -18.44
CA ILE A 163 -6.76 16.71 -17.85
C ILE A 163 -5.26 16.95 -17.64
N SER A 164 -4.63 17.68 -18.56
CA SER A 164 -3.23 18.09 -18.43
C SER A 164 -3.09 19.26 -17.45
N ILE A 165 -2.20 19.10 -16.47
CA ILE A 165 -1.88 20.05 -15.40
C ILE A 165 -0.38 20.34 -15.48
N SER A 166 0.02 21.54 -15.91
CA SER A 166 1.44 21.85 -16.22
C SER A 166 2.14 22.74 -15.18
N SER A 167 1.46 23.72 -14.60
CA SER A 167 2.08 24.80 -13.79
C SER A 167 1.46 24.99 -12.40
N GLU A 168 0.13 24.94 -12.32
CA GLU A 168 -0.68 25.20 -11.13
C GLU A 168 -1.45 23.92 -10.76
N ALA A 169 -1.78 23.75 -9.47
CA ALA A 169 -2.56 22.59 -9.04
C ALA A 169 -4.02 22.69 -9.49
N ARG A 170 -4.67 21.56 -9.74
CA ARG A 170 -6.11 21.49 -10.08
C ARG A 170 -6.79 20.40 -9.26
N SER A 171 -8.05 20.64 -8.93
CA SER A 171 -8.88 19.73 -8.14
C SER A 171 -9.89 18.93 -9.00
N LEU A 172 -10.28 17.76 -8.50
CA LEU A 172 -11.43 16.97 -8.95
C LEU A 172 -12.34 16.67 -7.75
N ASP A 173 -13.58 17.12 -7.82
CA ASP A 173 -14.55 17.06 -6.72
C ASP A 173 -15.60 15.98 -6.97
N PHE A 174 -15.56 14.93 -6.15
CA PHE A 174 -16.55 13.85 -6.18
C PHE A 174 -17.57 14.03 -5.06
N PHE A 175 -18.84 13.70 -5.32
CA PHE A 175 -19.90 13.71 -4.32
C PHE A 175 -20.82 12.49 -4.42
N SER A 176 -21.43 12.12 -3.31
CA SER A 176 -22.42 11.03 -3.24
C SER A 176 -23.51 11.39 -2.24
N THR A 177 -24.74 10.91 -2.48
CA THR A 177 -25.87 11.11 -1.57
C THR A 177 -26.14 9.83 -0.79
N ILE A 178 -26.23 9.93 0.54
CA ILE A 178 -26.59 8.84 1.46
C ILE A 178 -27.69 9.35 2.38
N ASN A 179 -28.83 8.66 2.45
CA ASN A 179 -30.00 9.07 3.25
C ASN A 179 -30.46 10.53 3.03
N GLY A 180 -30.30 11.03 1.79
CA GLY A 180 -30.60 12.42 1.41
C GLY A 180 -29.53 13.46 1.78
N GLN A 181 -28.47 13.05 2.47
CA GLN A 181 -27.33 13.89 2.83
C GLN A 181 -26.20 13.75 1.80
N ILE A 182 -25.55 14.86 1.44
CA ILE A 182 -24.41 14.86 0.52
C ILE A 182 -23.12 14.68 1.31
N ILE A 183 -22.25 13.79 0.84
CA ILE A 183 -20.85 13.65 1.27
C ILE A 183 -19.92 13.99 0.09
N ASN A 184 -18.76 14.59 0.40
CA ASN A 184 -17.85 15.14 -0.60
C ASN A 184 -16.43 14.58 -0.43
N LYS A 185 -15.70 14.46 -1.55
CA LYS A 185 -14.30 14.05 -1.58
C LYS A 185 -13.57 14.70 -2.74
N THR A 186 -12.60 15.56 -2.42
CA THR A 186 -11.86 16.38 -3.39
C THR A 186 -10.41 15.91 -3.47
N PHE A 187 -9.93 15.73 -4.70
CA PHE A 187 -8.54 15.38 -5.03
C PHE A 187 -7.84 16.58 -5.64
N THR A 188 -6.74 17.05 -5.08
CA THR A 188 -5.96 18.19 -5.58
C THR A 188 -4.59 17.73 -6.06
N PHE A 189 -4.36 17.76 -7.37
CA PHE A 189 -3.17 17.23 -8.03
C PHE A 189 -2.12 18.33 -8.23
N ASN A 190 -0.90 18.10 -7.72
CA ASN A 190 0.21 19.05 -7.84
C ASN A 190 1.15 18.65 -8.99
N PRO A 191 1.42 19.53 -9.99
CA PRO A 191 2.31 19.21 -11.10
C PRO A 191 3.81 19.24 -10.74
N LYS A 192 4.18 19.72 -9.54
CA LYS A 192 5.57 19.93 -9.10
C LYS A 192 6.12 18.81 -8.21
N GLY A 193 5.36 17.76 -7.95
CA GLY A 193 5.77 16.65 -7.08
C GLY A 193 4.83 15.46 -7.13
N TYR A 194 5.09 14.47 -6.28
CA TYR A 194 4.38 13.18 -6.24
C TYR A 194 3.25 13.14 -5.20
N THR A 195 2.62 14.28 -4.93
CA THR A 195 1.59 14.46 -3.90
C THR A 195 0.22 14.77 -4.49
N ILE A 196 -0.79 14.08 -3.97
CA ILE A 196 -2.21 14.34 -4.17
C ILE A 196 -2.77 14.83 -2.82
N GLY A 197 -3.29 16.05 -2.77
CA GLY A 197 -4.08 16.50 -1.63
C GLY A 197 -5.46 15.84 -1.65
N LEU A 198 -5.96 15.45 -0.48
CA LEU A 198 -7.31 14.94 -0.29
C LEU A 198 -8.04 15.77 0.77
N GLU A 199 -9.28 16.12 0.45
CA GLU A 199 -10.25 16.65 1.41
C GLU A 199 -11.50 15.75 1.38
N MET A 200 -12.09 15.47 2.53
CA MET A 200 -13.18 14.51 2.72
C MET A 200 -14.17 15.07 3.73
N ASP A 201 -15.43 15.25 3.35
CA ASP A 201 -16.49 15.71 4.25
C ASP A 201 -17.60 14.68 4.37
N LEU A 202 -17.76 14.17 5.59
CA LEU A 202 -18.78 13.22 6.03
C LEU A 202 -19.62 13.79 7.19
N GLN A 203 -19.47 15.09 7.53
CA GLN A 203 -20.14 15.71 8.69
C GLN A 203 -21.67 15.58 8.62
N SER A 204 -22.22 15.65 7.40
CA SER A 204 -23.65 15.52 7.10
C SER A 204 -24.24 14.15 7.49
N ILE A 205 -23.43 13.07 7.52
CA ILE A 205 -23.85 11.72 7.90
C ILE A 205 -23.24 11.25 9.23
N GLY A 206 -22.26 11.97 9.78
CA GLY A 206 -21.47 11.55 10.94
C GLY A 206 -22.31 11.12 12.14
N SER A 207 -23.19 11.99 12.62
CA SER A 207 -24.10 11.72 13.73
C SER A 207 -25.27 10.78 13.39
N MET A 208 -25.51 10.50 12.10
CA MET A 208 -26.61 9.66 11.63
C MET A 208 -26.22 8.20 11.44
N MET A 209 -24.95 7.92 11.09
CA MET A 209 -24.52 6.56 10.76
C MET A 209 -23.04 6.24 11.04
N VAL A 210 -22.23 7.13 11.65
CA VAL A 210 -20.80 6.87 11.87
C VAL A 210 -20.50 6.67 13.36
N SER A 211 -20.34 5.40 13.74
CA SER A 211 -20.05 5.00 15.11
C SER A 211 -18.65 5.43 15.57
N GLN A 212 -18.54 5.78 16.85
CA GLN A 212 -17.35 6.36 17.47
C GLN A 212 -16.83 7.64 16.77
N GLU A 213 -17.67 8.31 15.98
CA GLU A 213 -17.31 9.41 15.09
C GLU A 213 -16.10 9.10 14.19
N ARG A 214 -15.87 7.84 13.79
CA ARG A 214 -14.66 7.44 13.05
C ARG A 214 -14.96 6.84 11.68
N PHE A 215 -14.41 7.49 10.65
CA PHE A 215 -14.14 6.84 9.37
C PHE A 215 -12.63 6.71 9.13
N THR A 216 -12.25 5.80 8.24
CA THR A 216 -10.88 5.61 7.76
C THR A 216 -10.80 5.78 6.25
N LEU A 217 -9.74 6.44 5.80
CA LEU A 217 -9.27 6.38 4.42
C LEU A 217 -8.35 5.16 4.30
N ILE A 218 -8.68 4.22 3.41
CA ILE A 218 -7.93 2.97 3.24
C ILE A 218 -7.12 2.98 1.94
N TRP A 219 -5.93 2.40 1.96
CA TRP A 219 -5.14 2.06 0.78
C TRP A 219 -4.94 0.54 0.76
N ARG A 220 -5.31 -0.08 -0.36
CA ARG A 220 -5.26 -1.53 -0.55
C ARG A 220 -4.24 -1.89 -1.64
N GLY A 221 -3.59 -3.03 -1.48
CA GLY A 221 -2.77 -3.67 -2.52
C GLY A 221 -1.28 -3.34 -2.53
N GLY A 222 -0.78 -2.54 -1.58
CA GLY A 222 0.64 -2.19 -1.51
C GLY A 222 1.09 -1.34 -2.70
N ILE A 223 2.20 -1.74 -3.33
CA ILE A 223 2.78 -1.14 -4.54
C ILE A 223 3.24 -2.29 -5.45
N PRO A 224 3.02 -2.22 -6.78
CA PRO A 224 3.55 -3.17 -7.75
C PRO A 224 5.06 -3.41 -7.65
N SER A 225 5.48 -4.61 -8.04
CA SER A 225 6.89 -4.98 -8.19
C SER A 225 7.51 -4.33 -9.42
N THR A 226 8.67 -3.70 -9.25
CA THR A 226 9.42 -3.00 -10.31
C THR A 226 10.72 -3.69 -10.68
N GLU A 227 11.31 -4.48 -9.77
CA GLU A 227 12.61 -5.12 -10.01
C GLU A 227 12.50 -6.44 -10.79
N PRO A 228 13.48 -6.81 -11.62
CA PRO A 228 13.57 -8.17 -12.17
C PRO A 228 13.88 -9.22 -11.09
N ASN A 229 14.75 -8.90 -10.13
CA ASN A 229 15.12 -9.81 -9.04
C ASN A 229 14.08 -9.77 -7.92
N LYS A 230 12.98 -10.49 -8.12
CA LYS A 230 11.87 -10.62 -7.17
C LYS A 230 12.30 -11.08 -5.78
N SER A 231 13.37 -11.88 -5.69
CA SER A 231 13.86 -12.42 -4.41
C SER A 231 14.64 -11.42 -3.57
N ASP A 232 15.40 -10.52 -4.23
CA ASP A 232 16.04 -9.37 -3.58
C ASP A 232 15.00 -8.33 -3.19
N GLU A 233 14.14 -7.94 -4.14
CA GLU A 233 13.13 -6.91 -3.96
C GLU A 233 12.12 -7.21 -2.84
N ALA A 234 11.66 -8.46 -2.72
CA ALA A 234 10.71 -8.87 -1.67
C ALA A 234 11.22 -8.54 -0.27
N SER A 235 12.54 -8.54 -0.07
CA SER A 235 13.17 -8.20 1.22
C SER A 235 13.10 -6.72 1.58
N PHE A 236 12.86 -5.84 0.59
CA PHE A 236 12.65 -4.42 0.81
C PHE A 236 11.18 -4.08 1.11
N TYR A 237 10.22 -4.95 0.80
CA TYR A 237 8.80 -4.66 1.01
C TYR A 237 8.47 -4.47 2.50
N ALA A 238 7.95 -3.29 2.86
CA ALA A 238 7.61 -2.96 4.24
C ALA A 238 6.38 -2.06 4.35
N ALA A 239 5.57 -2.30 5.39
CA ALA A 239 4.58 -1.35 5.88
C ALA A 239 4.96 -0.80 7.26
N ASN A 240 4.66 0.46 7.48
CA ASN A 240 5.13 1.24 8.63
C ASN A 240 4.01 2.21 9.05
N LEU A 241 3.66 2.20 10.32
CA LEU A 241 2.76 3.17 10.94
C LEU A 241 3.58 4.12 11.81
N SER A 242 3.35 5.43 11.73
CA SER A 242 3.99 6.42 12.60
C SER A 242 3.00 7.22 13.43
N GLN A 243 3.25 7.27 14.73
CA GLN A 243 2.49 8.03 15.72
C GLN A 243 3.47 8.63 16.73
N GLY A 244 3.34 9.92 17.06
CA GLY A 244 4.26 10.61 17.97
C GLY A 244 5.71 10.68 17.47
N ARG A 245 5.94 10.55 16.15
CA ARG A 245 7.25 10.31 15.49
C ARG A 245 7.98 9.00 15.85
N GLU A 246 7.35 8.09 16.58
CA GLU A 246 7.78 6.69 16.64
C GLU A 246 7.33 5.95 15.35
N ILE A 247 7.98 4.84 14.98
CA ILE A 247 7.64 4.06 13.78
C ILE A 247 7.49 2.58 14.16
N THR A 248 6.26 2.08 14.11
CA THR A 248 5.94 0.66 14.28
C THR A 248 5.94 -0.02 12.91
N LYS A 249 6.82 -1.02 12.72
CA LYS A 249 6.92 -1.78 11.48
C LYS A 249 5.98 -2.98 11.49
N HIS A 250 5.35 -3.28 10.36
CA HIS A 250 4.66 -4.56 10.18
C HIS A 250 5.69 -5.70 10.03
N ASN A 251 5.39 -6.87 10.58
CA ASN A 251 6.32 -8.03 10.61
C ASN A 251 6.20 -8.96 9.38
N GLY A 252 5.55 -8.50 8.30
CA GLY A 252 5.35 -9.24 7.05
C GLY A 252 4.45 -10.48 7.11
N LYS A 253 4.03 -10.97 8.29
CA LYS A 253 3.20 -12.17 8.42
C LYS A 253 1.73 -11.90 8.10
N ASP A 254 1.09 -12.86 7.45
CA ASP A 254 -0.33 -12.83 7.11
C ASP A 254 -1.25 -12.71 8.35
N GLY A 255 -2.41 -12.10 8.19
CA GLY A 255 -3.44 -11.95 9.24
C GLY A 255 -3.06 -11.03 10.41
N ASN A 256 -1.80 -10.64 10.55
CA ASN A 256 -1.37 -9.63 11.51
C ASN A 256 -1.85 -8.24 11.10
N VAL A 257 -2.11 -7.42 12.12
CA VAL A 257 -2.48 -6.01 12.00
C VAL A 257 -1.67 -5.23 13.04
N VAL A 258 -0.98 -4.18 12.59
CA VAL A 258 -0.39 -3.15 13.45
C VAL A 258 -1.30 -1.93 13.38
N SER A 259 -2.15 -1.77 14.40
CA SER A 259 -3.08 -0.65 14.51
C SER A 259 -3.03 0.01 15.88
N SER A 260 -3.33 1.31 15.95
CA SER A 260 -3.33 2.08 17.19
C SER A 260 -4.28 3.28 17.11
N THR A 261 -4.99 3.56 18.21
CA THR A 261 -5.84 4.74 18.37
C THR A 261 -5.01 5.94 18.82
N GLY A 262 -5.37 7.14 18.36
CA GLY A 262 -4.63 8.38 18.62
C GLY A 262 -4.16 9.06 17.34
N ARG A 263 -3.28 10.06 17.47
CA ARG A 263 -2.80 10.84 16.32
C ARG A 263 -1.78 10.03 15.51
N THR A 264 -2.17 9.64 14.32
CA THR A 264 -1.27 9.13 13.28
C THR A 264 -0.59 10.31 12.60
N ASP A 265 0.74 10.25 12.48
CA ASP A 265 1.53 11.24 11.75
C ASP A 265 1.62 10.84 10.26
N TRP A 266 1.67 9.53 9.97
CA TRP A 266 1.45 8.92 8.65
C TRP A 266 1.33 7.39 8.75
N ALA A 267 0.73 6.77 7.74
CA ALA A 267 0.88 5.33 7.45
C ALA A 267 1.49 5.19 6.04
N ALA A 268 2.43 4.25 5.86
CA ALA A 268 3.17 4.12 4.61
C ALA A 268 3.53 2.66 4.26
N VAL A 269 3.41 2.34 2.98
CA VAL A 269 3.90 1.10 2.36
C VAL A 269 5.01 1.44 1.38
N ARG A 270 6.01 0.56 1.22
CA ARG A 270 7.10 0.76 0.25
C ARG A 270 7.64 -0.54 -0.32
N SER A 271 8.14 -0.46 -1.55
CA SER A 271 9.00 -1.46 -2.18
C SER A 271 10.48 -1.07 -1.99
N LYS A 272 11.36 -1.48 -2.91
CA LYS A 272 12.79 -1.13 -2.94
C LYS A 272 13.05 0.34 -3.31
N TYR A 273 12.35 0.85 -4.32
CA TYR A 273 12.58 2.20 -4.86
C TYR A 273 11.36 3.13 -4.84
N PHE A 274 10.19 2.67 -4.39
CA PHE A 274 8.95 3.46 -4.41
C PHE A 274 8.19 3.35 -3.08
N THR A 275 7.40 4.37 -2.75
CA THR A 275 6.52 4.39 -1.57
C THR A 275 5.17 5.04 -1.87
N ALA A 276 4.13 4.50 -1.23
CA ALA A 276 2.82 5.10 -1.12
C ALA A 276 2.55 5.39 0.37
N ALA A 277 2.11 6.59 0.70
CA ALA A 277 1.86 6.99 2.08
C ALA A 277 0.62 7.87 2.22
N ILE A 278 -0.19 7.62 3.25
CA ILE A 278 -1.29 8.50 3.69
C ILE A 278 -0.77 9.35 4.85
N ILE A 279 -0.75 10.66 4.66
CA ILE A 279 -0.21 11.66 5.57
C ILE A 279 -1.37 12.58 5.99
N PRO A 280 -2.00 12.41 7.16
CA PRO A 280 -3.09 13.28 7.59
C PRO A 280 -2.62 14.72 7.80
N THR A 281 -3.36 15.68 7.25
CA THR A 281 -3.14 17.13 7.45
C THR A 281 -4.18 17.77 8.36
N SER A 282 -5.35 17.13 8.54
CA SER A 282 -6.25 17.39 9.68
C SER A 282 -5.96 16.45 10.87
N ARG A 283 -6.78 16.52 11.92
CA ARG A 283 -6.65 15.66 13.11
C ARG A 283 -7.05 14.21 12.80
N SER A 284 -6.06 13.34 12.66
CA SER A 284 -6.22 11.88 12.70
C SER A 284 -6.53 11.36 14.11
N ASN A 285 -7.23 10.22 14.20
CA ASN A 285 -7.64 9.57 15.45
C ASN A 285 -7.38 8.05 15.51
N TYR A 286 -6.83 7.47 14.43
CA TYR A 286 -6.49 6.05 14.29
C TYR A 286 -5.46 5.87 13.17
N GLY A 287 -4.71 4.77 13.20
CA GLY A 287 -3.87 4.34 12.09
C GLY A 287 -3.66 2.83 12.10
N GLU A 288 -3.47 2.26 10.92
CA GLU A 288 -3.38 0.82 10.70
C GLU A 288 -2.44 0.51 9.53
N VAL A 289 -1.64 -0.55 9.67
CA VAL A 289 -1.01 -1.28 8.58
C VAL A 289 -1.17 -2.78 8.80
N SER A 290 -1.45 -3.54 7.74
CA SER A 290 -1.66 -4.99 7.81
C SER A 290 -1.06 -5.69 6.58
N ALA A 291 -0.82 -7.01 6.69
CA ALA A 291 -0.33 -7.81 5.58
C ALA A 291 -1.31 -8.93 5.20
N ARG A 292 -1.37 -9.22 3.90
CA ARG A 292 -2.15 -10.34 3.32
C ARG A 292 -1.27 -11.23 2.44
N THR A 293 -1.36 -12.54 2.63
CA THR A 293 -0.56 -13.55 1.91
C THR A 293 -1.45 -14.70 1.41
N GLY A 294 -2.41 -14.39 0.52
CA GLY A 294 -3.43 -15.38 0.12
C GLY A 294 -4.30 -15.03 -1.10
N SER A 295 -3.81 -14.21 -2.03
CA SER A 295 -4.46 -13.99 -3.35
C SER A 295 -3.39 -13.88 -4.42
N PRO A 296 -3.67 -14.27 -5.68
CA PRO A 296 -2.71 -14.99 -6.51
C PRO A 296 -1.39 -14.23 -6.69
N SER A 297 -0.30 -14.93 -6.36
CA SER A 297 1.07 -14.43 -6.30
C SER A 297 1.53 -13.63 -7.52
N MET A 298 0.99 -13.92 -8.71
CA MET A 298 1.25 -13.21 -9.96
C MET A 298 0.80 -11.73 -9.93
N SER A 299 -0.25 -11.36 -9.20
CA SER A 299 -0.88 -10.03 -9.35
C SER A 299 0.02 -8.86 -8.93
N ASN A 300 0.92 -9.04 -7.95
CA ASN A 300 1.90 -8.01 -7.58
C ASN A 300 3.12 -7.96 -8.53
N GLY A 301 3.24 -8.94 -9.44
CA GLY A 301 4.49 -9.22 -10.16
C GLY A 301 5.61 -9.80 -9.27
N ASN A 302 5.38 -10.01 -7.97
CA ASN A 302 6.35 -10.62 -7.05
C ASN A 302 5.66 -11.56 -6.06
N GLU A 303 5.85 -12.86 -6.28
CA GLU A 303 5.25 -13.94 -5.49
C GLU A 303 5.78 -14.04 -4.05
N LYS A 304 6.92 -13.40 -3.75
CA LYS A 304 7.61 -13.47 -2.47
C LYS A 304 7.34 -12.26 -1.57
N ALA A 305 6.69 -11.22 -2.10
CA ALA A 305 6.38 -9.99 -1.36
C ALA A 305 4.96 -10.05 -0.77
N PRO A 306 4.78 -9.79 0.54
CA PRO A 306 3.45 -9.71 1.15
C PRO A 306 2.68 -8.49 0.62
N PHE A 307 1.36 -8.62 0.45
CA PHE A 307 0.51 -7.48 0.12
C PHE A 307 0.28 -6.66 1.37
N TYR A 308 0.72 -5.40 1.38
CA TYR A 308 0.47 -4.49 2.48
C TYR A 308 -0.73 -3.57 2.22
N ASP A 309 -1.69 -3.58 3.15
CA ASP A 309 -2.75 -2.58 3.20
C ASP A 309 -2.46 -1.58 4.34
N MET A 310 -2.99 -0.36 4.24
CA MET A 310 -2.85 0.68 5.27
C MET A 310 -4.10 1.54 5.39
N ALA A 311 -4.32 2.15 6.55
CA ALA A 311 -5.43 3.07 6.77
C ALA A 311 -5.08 4.18 7.77
N VAL A 312 -5.71 5.34 7.61
CA VAL A 312 -5.66 6.45 8.57
C VAL A 312 -7.08 6.86 8.90
N GLY A 313 -7.39 6.98 10.19
CA GLY A 313 -8.71 7.36 10.69
C GLY A 313 -8.83 8.83 11.06
N PHE A 314 -10.01 9.39 10.85
CA PHE A 314 -10.38 10.79 11.05
C PHE A 314 -11.70 10.88 11.83
N SER A 315 -12.02 12.08 12.33
CA SER A 315 -13.34 12.34 12.91
C SER A 315 -14.38 12.61 11.82
N SER A 316 -15.58 12.05 11.94
CA SER A 316 -16.75 12.39 11.14
C SER A 316 -17.55 13.58 11.68
N ALA A 317 -17.08 14.27 12.72
CA ALA A 317 -17.72 15.46 13.26
C ALA A 317 -17.37 16.75 12.50
N GLY A 318 -16.52 16.67 11.47
CA GLY A 318 -16.15 17.76 10.59
C GLY A 318 -15.30 17.30 9.40
N PRO A 319 -14.90 18.22 8.49
CA PRO A 319 -14.06 17.89 7.35
C PRO A 319 -12.69 17.34 7.75
N ALA A 320 -12.22 16.35 7.00
CA ALA A 320 -10.90 15.75 7.14
C ALA A 320 -10.03 16.04 5.92
N SER A 321 -8.71 16.10 6.12
CA SER A 321 -7.76 16.29 5.03
C SER A 321 -6.48 15.48 5.22
N ALA A 322 -5.90 15.09 4.09
CA ALA A 322 -4.66 14.32 4.01
C ALA A 322 -3.88 14.68 2.74
N ILE A 323 -2.63 14.24 2.69
CA ILE A 323 -1.83 14.11 1.48
C ILE A 323 -1.61 12.62 1.24
N VAL A 324 -1.83 12.16 0.01
CA VAL A 324 -1.30 10.88 -0.45
C VAL A 324 -0.04 11.15 -1.26
N PHE A 325 1.09 10.60 -0.81
CA PHE A 325 2.32 10.55 -1.62
C PHE A 325 2.33 9.22 -2.37
N LEU A 326 2.57 9.26 -3.69
CA LEU A 326 2.80 8.06 -4.52
C LEU A 326 4.02 8.34 -5.39
N GLY A 327 5.20 7.85 -5.01
CA GLY A 327 6.40 8.29 -5.70
C GLY A 327 7.67 7.54 -5.37
N PRO A 328 8.80 8.02 -5.93
CA PRO A 328 10.11 7.42 -5.73
C PRO A 328 10.57 7.61 -4.28
N LEU A 329 11.32 6.64 -3.77
CA LEU A 329 11.87 6.62 -2.41
C LEU A 329 13.10 7.55 -2.30
N GLN A 330 12.95 8.82 -2.70
CA GLN A 330 14.03 9.81 -2.70
C GLN A 330 14.03 10.64 -1.41
N PHE A 331 15.19 10.70 -0.75
CA PHE A 331 15.35 11.36 0.55
C PHE A 331 14.95 12.85 0.55
N ASN A 332 15.18 13.57 -0.55
CA ASN A 332 14.86 15.01 -0.61
C ASN A 332 13.35 15.23 -0.68
N ASP A 333 12.69 14.55 -1.62
CA ASP A 333 11.25 14.60 -1.89
C ASP A 333 10.44 14.14 -0.67
N ILE A 334 10.88 13.08 0.00
CA ILE A 334 10.22 12.60 1.22
C ILE A 334 10.45 13.56 2.39
N LYS A 335 11.67 14.07 2.57
CA LYS A 335 11.98 15.00 3.67
C LYS A 335 11.24 16.35 3.51
N SER A 336 10.95 16.80 2.29
CA SER A 336 10.21 18.06 2.09
C SER A 336 8.75 18.02 2.58
N LEU A 337 8.24 16.83 2.96
CA LEU A 337 6.95 16.64 3.59
C LEU A 337 6.96 16.93 5.11
N ASP A 338 8.14 17.07 5.74
CA ASP A 338 8.42 17.39 7.17
C ASP A 338 7.74 16.51 8.26
N VAL A 339 6.98 15.47 7.87
CA VAL A 339 6.34 14.51 8.79
C VAL A 339 7.25 13.38 9.27
N GLY A 340 8.55 13.41 8.96
CA GLY A 340 9.51 12.38 9.38
C GLY A 340 9.45 11.07 8.58
N LEU A 341 8.74 11.05 7.44
CA LEU A 341 8.59 9.87 6.57
C LEU A 341 9.93 9.35 6.03
N GLU A 342 10.98 10.18 5.99
CA GLU A 342 12.33 9.79 5.56
C GLU A 342 13.04 8.85 6.55
N ASN A 343 12.41 8.55 7.70
CA ASN A 343 12.85 7.55 8.67
C ASN A 343 12.20 6.17 8.44
N SER A 344 11.26 6.04 7.48
CA SER A 344 10.81 4.75 6.92
C SER A 344 11.86 4.10 5.98
N MET A 345 12.81 4.91 5.50
CA MET A 345 13.92 4.51 4.65
C MET A 345 14.99 3.75 5.47
N SER A 346 15.41 2.59 5.00
CA SER A 346 16.41 1.77 5.71
C SER A 346 17.84 2.27 5.48
N PHE A 347 18.24 3.31 6.20
CA PHE A 347 19.63 3.80 6.28
C PHE A 347 20.49 3.04 7.32
N GLY A 348 20.08 1.83 7.72
CA GLY A 348 20.70 1.07 8.80
C GLY A 348 20.45 1.63 10.21
N ILE A 349 21.20 1.09 11.18
CA ILE A 349 21.15 1.45 12.61
C ILE A 349 21.66 2.87 12.88
N ALA A 350 21.27 3.46 14.01
CA ALA A 350 21.53 4.85 14.37
C ALA A 350 22.98 5.35 14.12
N PRO A 351 24.08 4.66 14.51
CA PRO A 351 25.44 5.14 14.23
C PRO A 351 25.80 5.07 12.73
N ILE A 352 25.36 4.03 12.01
CA ILE A 352 25.64 3.84 10.58
C ILE A 352 24.79 4.79 9.71
N ARG A 353 23.59 5.17 10.19
CA ARG A 353 22.68 6.12 9.53
C ARG A 353 23.30 7.48 9.26
N GLY A 354 24.19 7.95 10.14
CA GLY A 354 24.99 9.16 9.91
C GLY A 354 25.92 9.00 8.71
N ILE A 355 26.64 7.88 8.65
CA ILE A 355 27.55 7.53 7.54
C ILE A 355 26.76 7.39 6.23
N GLY A 356 25.66 6.62 6.22
CA GLY A 356 24.83 6.44 5.03
C GLY A 356 24.23 7.74 4.47
N ARG A 357 23.78 8.65 5.35
CA ARG A 357 23.32 10.00 4.93
C ARG A 357 24.49 10.85 4.42
N GLY A 358 25.69 10.73 4.99
CA GLY A 358 26.91 11.40 4.53
C GLY A 358 27.40 10.90 3.16
N VAL A 359 27.42 9.58 2.93
CA VAL A 359 27.75 8.97 1.63
C VAL A 359 26.75 9.42 0.56
N LEU A 360 25.45 9.37 0.85
CA LEU A 360 24.42 9.86 -0.07
C LEU A 360 24.59 11.35 -0.41
N PHE A 361 24.99 12.17 0.57
CA PHE A 361 25.31 13.58 0.33
C PHE A 361 26.52 13.75 -0.60
N LEU A 362 27.63 13.06 -0.32
CA LEU A 362 28.85 13.13 -1.15
C LEU A 362 28.58 12.67 -2.58
N LEU A 363 27.88 11.55 -2.77
CA LEU A 363 27.49 11.06 -4.11
C LEU A 363 26.64 12.08 -4.88
N LYS A 364 25.71 12.79 -4.20
CA LYS A 364 24.94 13.88 -4.82
C LYS A 364 25.80 15.10 -5.18
N VAL A 365 26.75 15.48 -4.31
CA VAL A 365 27.67 16.60 -4.59
C VAL A 365 28.56 16.28 -5.79
N PHE A 366 29.16 15.10 -5.85
CA PHE A 366 29.95 14.67 -7.00
C PHE A 366 29.11 14.55 -8.27
N HIS A 367 27.88 14.04 -8.19
CA HIS A 367 26.98 13.96 -9.36
C HIS A 367 26.55 15.34 -9.88
N GLY A 368 26.54 16.37 -9.02
CA GLY A 368 26.31 17.76 -9.43
C GLY A 368 27.43 18.36 -10.29
N VAL A 369 28.63 17.75 -10.27
CA VAL A 369 29.78 18.15 -11.11
C VAL A 369 29.99 17.17 -12.26
N ILE A 370 29.77 15.88 -12.03
CA ILE A 370 29.97 14.79 -12.99
C ILE A 370 28.63 14.02 -13.10
N PRO A 371 27.78 14.30 -14.11
CA PRO A 371 26.44 13.71 -14.23
C PRO A 371 26.47 12.26 -14.76
N ASN A 372 27.27 11.42 -14.12
CA ASN A 372 27.40 9.99 -14.39
C ASN A 372 27.78 9.26 -13.09
N TYR A 373 26.81 8.58 -12.47
CA TYR A 373 27.04 7.84 -11.22
C TYR A 373 28.11 6.75 -11.32
N GLY A 374 28.39 6.18 -12.49
CA GLY A 374 29.48 5.22 -12.67
C GLY A 374 30.85 5.85 -12.46
N VAL A 375 31.08 7.04 -13.03
CA VAL A 375 32.32 7.80 -12.83
C VAL A 375 32.42 8.31 -11.39
N VAL A 376 31.31 8.77 -10.80
CA VAL A 376 31.25 9.16 -9.38
C VAL A 376 31.60 7.99 -8.45
N LEU A 377 31.10 6.78 -8.72
CA LEU A 377 31.43 5.58 -7.93
C LEU A 377 32.89 5.15 -8.09
N ILE A 378 33.50 5.29 -9.28
CA ILE A 378 34.93 5.07 -9.47
C ILE A 378 35.74 6.05 -8.61
N ILE A 379 35.42 7.35 -8.66
CA ILE A 379 36.07 8.39 -7.84
C ILE A 379 35.85 8.14 -6.34
N PHE A 380 34.68 7.63 -5.94
CA PHE A 380 34.37 7.31 -4.55
C PHE A 380 35.02 6.00 -4.05
N SER A 381 35.60 5.19 -4.94
CA SER A 381 36.27 3.92 -4.61
C SER A 381 37.78 4.03 -4.44
N VAL A 382 38.34 5.24 -4.54
CA VAL A 382 39.77 5.58 -4.45
C VAL A 382 40.03 6.44 -3.22
#